data_AF-A0A2E2NB77-F1
#
_entry.id   AF-A0A2E2NB77-F1
#
_cell.length_a   1.000
_cell.length_b   1.000
_cell.length_c   1.000
_cell.angle_alpha   90.00
_cell.angle_beta   90.00
_cell.angle_gamma   90.00
#
_symmetry.space_group_name_H-M   'P 1'
#
loop_
_entity.id
_entity.type
_entity.pdbx_description
1 polymer ?
#
loop_
_entity_poly.entity_id
_entity_poly.type
_entity_poly.pdbx_seq_one_letter_code
_entity_poly.pdbx_strand_id
1 'polypeptide(L)'
;MRCAVSASAFALTTGVAFGAASPLYTITAISGGQRATYSITMDDIITNMGDNGVLSWSLDGPIDLMSSNGTRLGTLADSAFVFQESDTQARGGAPTSSSSLALDFSIQAGSTLTDFVISAGNTLDSVLMQAVYEATAAVTVTDTQAAGGSATLTGTGATAPNVYNFGFNGFTVGGLVPGPFQTGLSTSASDAVGLTALGGNASSMFANFTFSLSANDTASGTSLLTINGVVPAPASAALLGLGGLVATRRRR
;
A
#
# COMPACT_ATOMS: atom_id res chain seq x y z
N MET A 1 -53.62 -19.37 18.82
CA MET A 1 -52.37 -18.60 18.94
C MET A 1 -51.36 -19.19 17.96
N ARG A 2 -50.97 -18.44 16.92
CA ARG A 2 -49.97 -18.87 15.92
C ARG A 2 -48.64 -18.21 16.30
N CYS A 3 -47.68 -19.03 16.69
CA CYS A 3 -46.33 -18.60 17.06
C CYS A 3 -45.56 -18.27 15.77
N ALA A 4 -45.21 -16.99 15.57
CA ALA A 4 -44.39 -16.56 14.45
C ALA A 4 -42.92 -16.77 14.82
N VAL A 5 -42.24 -17.68 14.11
CA VAL A 5 -40.80 -17.86 14.22
C VAL A 5 -40.13 -16.78 13.37
N SER A 6 -39.51 -15.80 14.03
CA SER A 6 -38.71 -14.77 13.37
C SER A 6 -37.33 -15.37 13.07
N ALA A 7 -36.97 -15.50 11.80
CA ALA A 7 -35.64 -15.94 11.37
C ALA A 7 -34.72 -14.73 11.32
N SER A 8 -33.84 -14.59 12.31
CA SER A 8 -32.78 -13.60 12.30
C SER A 8 -31.67 -14.04 11.33
N ALA A 9 -31.44 -13.26 10.28
CA ALA A 9 -30.30 -13.45 9.37
C ALA A 9 -29.02 -13.02 10.09
N PHE A 10 -28.15 -13.98 10.39
CA PHE A 10 -26.81 -13.72 10.91
C PHE A 10 -25.93 -13.25 9.75
N ALA A 11 -25.54 -11.97 9.74
CA ALA A 11 -24.55 -11.46 8.80
C ALA A 11 -23.17 -11.98 9.23
N LEU A 12 -22.60 -12.91 8.45
CA LEU A 12 -21.23 -13.35 8.64
C LEU A 12 -20.31 -12.24 8.09
N THR A 13 -19.70 -11.45 8.96
CA THR A 13 -18.57 -10.60 8.58
C THR A 13 -17.37 -11.52 8.39
N THR A 14 -16.89 -11.69 7.16
CA THR A 14 -15.63 -12.38 6.87
C THR A 14 -14.50 -11.51 7.41
N GLY A 15 -14.02 -11.84 8.61
CA GLY A 15 -12.82 -11.23 9.17
C GLY A 15 -11.57 -11.72 8.43
N VAL A 16 -10.68 -10.79 8.17
CA VAL A 16 -9.32 -11.02 7.67
C VAL A 16 -8.54 -11.97 8.57
N ALA A 17 -7.88 -12.96 7.94
CA ALA A 17 -6.85 -13.75 8.58
C ALA A 17 -5.48 -13.21 8.17
N PHE A 18 -4.96 -12.22 8.91
CA PHE A 18 -3.56 -11.84 8.78
C PHE A 18 -2.68 -12.97 9.30
N GLY A 19 -1.69 -13.39 8.51
CA GLY A 19 -0.59 -14.18 9.04
C GLY A 19 0.22 -13.29 9.99
N ALA A 20 0.16 -13.56 11.30
CA ALA A 20 0.68 -12.72 12.38
C ALA A 20 2.21 -12.45 12.39
N ALA A 21 2.93 -12.67 11.28
CA ALA A 21 4.38 -12.54 11.20
C ALA A 21 4.91 -11.83 9.95
N SER A 22 4.05 -11.37 9.03
CA SER A 22 4.51 -10.66 7.84
C SER A 22 4.50 -9.14 8.06
N PRO A 23 5.60 -8.42 7.73
CA PRO A 23 5.63 -6.98 7.88
C PRO A 23 4.68 -6.32 6.87
N LEU A 24 3.90 -5.35 7.33
CA LEU A 24 2.93 -4.60 6.51
C LEU A 24 3.61 -3.46 5.77
N TYR A 25 4.60 -2.85 6.41
CA TYR A 25 5.43 -1.79 5.87
C TYR A 25 6.86 -1.98 6.35
N THR A 26 7.82 -1.84 5.43
CA THR A 26 9.24 -2.08 5.67
C THR A 26 10.07 -1.00 5.01
N ILE A 27 11.05 -0.47 5.75
CA ILE A 27 12.08 0.43 5.25
C ILE A 27 13.42 -0.26 5.45
N THR A 28 14.17 -0.41 4.36
CA THR A 28 15.51 -0.98 4.39
C THR A 28 16.52 0.03 3.85
N ALA A 29 17.57 0.29 4.62
CA ALA A 29 18.72 1.08 4.22
C ALA A 29 19.92 0.16 3.98
N ILE A 30 20.62 0.36 2.86
CA ILE A 30 21.81 -0.42 2.47
C ILE A 30 22.93 0.54 2.09
N SER A 31 24.09 0.40 2.72
CA SER A 31 25.29 1.16 2.36
C SER A 31 26.54 0.34 2.63
N GLY A 32 27.46 0.29 1.67
CA GLY A 32 28.76 -0.37 1.84
C GLY A 32 28.67 -1.85 2.27
N GLY A 33 27.61 -2.56 1.87
CA GLY A 33 27.34 -3.94 2.29
C GLY A 33 26.70 -4.10 3.67
N GLN A 34 26.49 -3.01 4.41
CA GLN A 34 25.72 -3.00 5.65
C GLN A 34 24.23 -2.83 5.37
N ARG A 35 23.40 -3.30 6.30
CA ARG A 35 21.94 -3.23 6.22
C ARG A 35 21.33 -2.80 7.55
N ALA A 36 20.31 -1.96 7.48
CA ALA A 36 19.42 -1.63 8.57
C ALA A 36 17.98 -1.78 8.06
N THR A 37 17.11 -2.38 8.87
CA THR A 37 15.70 -2.59 8.52
C THR A 37 14.82 -2.13 9.65
N TYR A 38 13.82 -1.32 9.32
CA TYR A 38 12.70 -0.98 10.17
C TYR A 38 11.44 -1.58 9.55
N SER A 39 10.59 -2.22 10.35
CA SER A 39 9.36 -2.83 9.87
C SER A 39 8.28 -2.70 10.91
N ILE A 40 7.05 -2.48 10.45
CA ILE A 40 5.86 -2.57 11.28
C ILE A 40 5.06 -3.81 10.91
N THR A 41 4.40 -4.35 11.92
CA THR A 41 3.50 -5.51 11.84
C THR A 41 2.10 -5.08 12.21
N MET A 42 1.15 -6.02 12.17
CA MET A 42 -0.23 -5.73 12.59
C MET A 42 -0.32 -5.32 14.07
N ASP A 43 0.62 -5.77 14.91
CA ASP A 43 0.66 -5.44 16.34
C ASP A 43 1.04 -3.97 16.60
N ASP A 44 1.72 -3.33 15.64
CA ASP A 44 2.12 -1.92 15.70
C ASP A 44 1.03 -0.97 15.19
N ILE A 45 -0.03 -1.51 14.56
CA ILE A 45 -1.11 -0.71 14.01
C ILE A 45 -2.10 -0.36 15.12
N ILE A 46 -2.25 0.95 15.35
CA ILE A 46 -3.38 1.49 16.12
C ILE A 46 -4.61 1.33 15.24
N THR A 47 -5.33 0.24 15.43
CA THR A 47 -6.56 0.00 14.70
C THR A 47 -7.69 0.83 15.30
N ASN A 48 -8.12 1.88 14.60
CA ASN A 48 -9.47 2.40 14.77
C ASN A 48 -10.44 1.45 14.06
N MET A 49 -10.63 0.23 14.60
CA MET A 49 -11.57 -0.76 14.02
C MET A 49 -13.04 -0.26 13.98
N GLY A 50 -13.33 0.90 14.57
CA GLY A 50 -14.63 1.58 14.43
C GLY A 50 -14.83 2.33 13.12
N ASP A 51 -13.76 2.66 12.37
CA ASP A 51 -13.79 3.53 11.20
C ASP A 51 -13.55 2.77 9.89
N ASN A 52 -14.53 1.98 9.45
CA ASN A 52 -14.65 1.53 8.05
C ASN A 52 -13.41 0.83 7.44
N GLY A 53 -12.73 -0.05 8.17
CA GLY A 53 -11.65 -0.86 7.59
C GLY A 53 -10.37 -0.08 7.24
N VAL A 54 -10.10 1.02 7.95
CA VAL A 54 -8.85 1.78 7.84
C VAL A 54 -7.79 1.19 8.78
N LEU A 55 -6.65 0.81 8.21
CA LEU A 55 -5.41 0.50 8.92
C LEU A 55 -4.46 1.68 8.73
N SER A 56 -4.09 2.33 9.82
CA SER A 56 -3.17 3.47 9.76
C SER A 56 -2.06 3.33 10.78
N TRP A 57 -0.87 3.71 10.38
CA TRP A 57 0.29 3.85 11.25
C TRP A 57 1.04 5.13 10.89
N SER A 58 1.60 5.80 11.88
CA SER A 58 2.49 6.93 11.72
C SER A 58 3.64 6.81 12.69
N LEU A 59 4.80 7.33 12.31
CA LEU A 59 5.98 7.35 13.12
C LEU A 59 5.85 8.39 14.26
N ASP A 60 6.01 7.95 15.52
CA ASP A 60 5.88 8.85 16.69
C ASP A 60 7.04 9.85 16.84
N GLY A 61 8.16 9.61 16.15
CA GLY A 61 9.31 10.50 16.12
C GLY A 61 10.49 9.89 15.37
N PRO A 62 11.55 10.67 15.10
CA PRO A 62 12.65 10.21 14.27
C PRO A 62 13.34 8.95 14.81
N ILE A 63 13.66 8.01 13.92
CA ILE A 63 14.38 6.77 14.23
C ILE A 63 15.65 6.69 13.38
N ASP A 64 16.77 6.38 14.03
CA ASP A 64 18.03 6.08 13.33
C ASP A 64 18.03 4.64 12.81
N LEU A 65 18.33 4.48 11.52
CA LEU A 65 18.47 3.19 10.85
C LEU A 65 19.90 2.69 11.04
N MET A 66 20.11 1.95 12.14
CA MET A 66 21.43 1.46 12.57
C MET A 66 21.73 0.08 11.99
N SER A 67 22.94 -0.11 11.45
CA SER A 67 23.44 -1.43 11.07
C SER A 67 23.79 -2.28 12.29
N SER A 68 23.99 -3.59 12.09
CA SER A 68 24.45 -4.50 13.15
C SER A 68 25.79 -4.11 13.78
N ASN A 69 26.58 -3.28 13.09
CA ASN A 69 27.88 -2.80 13.54
C ASN A 69 27.79 -1.45 14.26
N GLY A 70 26.58 -0.93 14.50
CA GLY A 70 26.36 0.36 15.15
C GLY A 70 26.63 1.57 14.25
N THR A 71 26.71 1.39 12.93
CA THR A 71 26.83 2.51 11.98
C THR A 71 25.45 2.99 11.60
N ARG A 72 25.21 4.31 11.67
CA ARG A 72 23.97 4.91 11.19
C ARG A 72 23.96 4.99 9.67
N LEU A 73 23.05 4.26 9.03
CA LEU A 73 22.89 4.27 7.57
C LEU A 73 21.95 5.39 7.10
N GLY A 74 21.02 5.80 7.96
CA GLY A 74 20.15 6.93 7.73
C GLY A 74 19.28 7.23 8.94
N THR A 75 18.43 8.24 8.81
CA THR A 75 17.42 8.61 9.80
C THR A 75 16.08 8.68 9.10
N LEU A 76 15.09 7.96 9.63
CA LEU A 76 13.70 8.11 9.26
C LEU A 76 13.13 9.24 10.12
N ALA A 77 12.90 10.41 9.53
CA ALA A 77 12.43 11.58 10.26
C ALA A 77 10.91 11.57 10.44
N ASP A 78 10.20 11.11 9.41
CA ASP A 78 8.74 10.96 9.39
C ASP A 78 8.35 9.80 8.47
N SER A 79 7.24 9.13 8.76
CA SER A 79 6.65 8.14 7.88
C SER A 79 5.27 7.72 8.37
N ALA A 80 4.40 7.44 7.42
CA ALA A 80 3.07 6.94 7.65
C ALA A 80 2.67 5.95 6.55
N PHE A 81 1.77 5.08 6.97
CA PHE A 81 1.17 4.05 6.17
C PHE A 81 -0.33 4.13 6.40
N VAL A 82 -1.11 4.17 5.33
CA VAL A 82 -2.55 4.05 5.40
C VAL A 82 -3.01 3.03 4.37
N PHE A 83 -3.72 2.03 4.83
CA PHE A 83 -4.46 1.10 4.01
C PHE A 83 -5.93 1.19 4.36
N GLN A 84 -6.80 1.26 3.36
CA GLN A 84 -8.23 1.36 3.56
C GLN A 84 -8.94 0.46 2.58
N GLU A 85 -9.92 -0.28 3.07
CA GLU A 85 -10.91 -0.94 2.23
C GLU A 85 -12.29 -0.33 2.47
N SER A 86 -13.02 -0.11 1.40
CA SER A 86 -14.39 0.38 1.45
C SER A 86 -15.26 -0.48 0.55
N ASP A 87 -16.21 -1.21 1.15
CA ASP A 87 -17.29 -1.87 0.42
C ASP A 87 -18.48 -0.91 0.31
N THR A 88 -18.85 -0.58 -0.92
CA THR A 88 -20.10 0.13 -1.20
C THR A 88 -21.13 -0.88 -1.69
N GLN A 89 -22.05 -1.24 -0.79
CA GLN A 89 -23.25 -1.99 -1.13
C GLN A 89 -24.18 -1.11 -1.98
N ALA A 90 -24.07 -1.20 -3.30
CA ALA A 90 -24.98 -0.49 -4.20
C ALA A 90 -26.42 -0.97 -3.96
N ARG A 91 -27.32 -0.04 -3.57
CA ARG A 91 -28.75 -0.34 -3.38
C ARG A 91 -29.39 -0.73 -4.72
N GLY A 92 -29.35 -2.01 -5.05
CA GLY A 92 -29.85 -2.58 -6.31
C GLY A 92 -28.80 -2.79 -7.41
N GLY A 93 -27.51 -2.64 -7.10
CA GLY A 93 -26.39 -2.93 -8.01
C GLY A 93 -25.52 -4.10 -7.52
N ALA A 94 -24.56 -4.53 -8.35
CA ALA A 94 -23.51 -5.43 -7.88
C ALA A 94 -22.65 -4.70 -6.84
N PRO A 95 -22.22 -5.37 -5.74
CA PRO A 95 -21.37 -4.75 -4.73
C PRO A 95 -20.04 -4.35 -5.37
N THR A 96 -19.58 -3.14 -5.07
CA THR A 96 -18.30 -2.61 -5.53
C THR A 96 -17.43 -2.32 -4.33
N SER A 97 -16.18 -2.76 -4.39
CA SER A 97 -15.19 -2.44 -3.37
C SER A 97 -14.07 -1.60 -3.95
N SER A 98 -13.59 -0.68 -3.11
CA SER A 98 -12.41 0.13 -3.33
C SER A 98 -11.40 -0.20 -2.26
N SER A 99 -10.14 -0.40 -2.64
CA SER A 99 -9.03 -0.50 -1.70
C SER A 99 -7.99 0.55 -2.07
N SER A 100 -7.43 1.23 -1.07
CA SER A 100 -6.37 2.22 -1.27
C SER A 100 -5.20 1.99 -0.33
N LEU A 101 -3.99 2.23 -0.85
CA LEU A 101 -2.73 2.15 -0.14
C LEU A 101 -1.98 3.48 -0.33
N ALA A 102 -1.80 4.20 0.76
CA ALA A 102 -1.04 5.44 0.82
C ALA A 102 0.22 5.27 1.66
N LEU A 103 1.31 5.85 1.19
CA LEU A 103 2.60 5.85 1.86
C LEU A 103 3.14 7.26 1.88
N ASP A 104 3.76 7.64 2.99
CA ASP A 104 4.63 8.79 3.05
C ASP A 104 5.91 8.47 3.83
N PHE A 105 6.95 9.23 3.51
CA PHE A 105 8.22 9.14 4.21
C PHE A 105 8.98 10.45 4.10
N SER A 106 9.84 10.66 5.10
CA SER A 106 10.91 11.65 5.09
C SER A 106 12.15 10.98 5.68
N ILE A 107 13.19 10.86 4.88
CA ILE A 107 14.43 10.18 5.25
C ILE A 107 15.64 11.05 4.97
N GLN A 108 16.68 10.83 5.77
CA GLN A 108 18.01 11.38 5.56
C GLN A 108 19.02 10.24 5.42
N ALA A 109 19.90 10.32 4.42
CA ALA A 109 21.02 9.40 4.31
C ALA A 109 22.08 9.70 5.38
N GLY A 110 22.80 8.67 5.82
CA GLY A 110 23.98 8.83 6.68
C GLY A 110 25.15 9.52 5.97
N SER A 111 26.36 9.37 6.50
CA SER A 111 27.57 9.98 5.94
C SER A 111 28.08 9.33 4.64
N THR A 112 27.30 8.42 4.05
CA THR A 112 27.64 7.66 2.84
C THR A 112 26.42 7.55 1.93
N LEU A 113 26.64 7.34 0.63
CA LEU A 113 25.56 6.99 -0.30
C LEU A 113 24.82 5.75 0.23
N THR A 114 23.49 5.84 0.28
CA THR A 114 22.63 4.82 0.87
C THR A 114 21.47 4.49 -0.06
N ASP A 115 21.28 3.20 -0.32
CA ASP A 115 20.11 2.69 -1.04
C ASP A 115 18.97 2.47 -0.05
N PHE A 116 17.82 3.04 -0.36
CA PHE A 116 16.59 2.88 0.39
C PHE A 116 15.57 2.05 -0.39
N VAL A 117 14.98 1.10 0.30
CA VAL A 117 13.84 0.30 -0.16
C VAL A 117 12.72 0.47 0.84
N ILE A 118 11.68 1.19 0.45
CA ILE A 118 10.47 1.40 1.23
C ILE A 118 9.38 0.58 0.56
N SER A 119 8.77 -0.34 1.29
CA SER A 119 7.83 -1.30 0.73
C SER A 119 6.62 -1.43 1.63
N ALA A 120 5.44 -1.44 1.01
CA ALA A 120 4.21 -1.80 1.65
C ALA A 120 3.43 -2.77 0.78
N GLY A 121 2.73 -3.70 1.42
CA GLY A 121 1.86 -4.62 0.71
C GLY A 121 0.79 -5.18 1.62
N ASN A 122 -0.38 -5.44 1.04
CA ASN A 122 -1.46 -6.07 1.76
C ASN A 122 -2.25 -7.03 0.87
N THR A 123 -2.77 -8.09 1.50
CA THR A 123 -3.82 -8.93 0.94
C THR A 123 -5.14 -8.18 1.03
N LEU A 124 -5.95 -8.25 -0.03
CA LEU A 124 -7.30 -7.68 -0.02
C LEU A 124 -8.27 -8.65 0.64
N ASP A 125 -9.29 -8.13 1.32
CA ASP A 125 -10.29 -8.95 2.01
C ASP A 125 -11.15 -9.74 1.00
N SER A 126 -11.27 -9.19 -0.21
CA SER A 126 -12.01 -9.78 -1.31
C SER A 126 -11.25 -9.74 -2.62
N VAL A 127 -11.47 -10.75 -3.45
CA VAL A 127 -10.94 -10.76 -4.81
C VAL A 127 -11.76 -9.78 -5.65
N LEU A 128 -11.12 -8.70 -6.09
CA LEU A 128 -11.73 -7.72 -6.98
C LEU A 128 -11.70 -8.23 -8.41
N MET A 129 -12.88 -8.38 -9.03
CA MET A 129 -13.01 -8.73 -10.44
C MET A 129 -13.16 -7.48 -11.31
N GLN A 130 -12.69 -7.59 -12.56
CA GLN A 130 -12.71 -6.49 -13.54
C GLN A 130 -12.10 -5.21 -12.95
N ALA A 131 -10.99 -5.39 -12.22
CA ALA A 131 -10.45 -4.31 -11.42
C ALA A 131 -9.84 -3.22 -12.31
N VAL A 132 -10.04 -1.97 -11.90
CA VAL A 132 -9.38 -0.79 -12.46
C VAL A 132 -8.57 -0.14 -11.35
N TYR A 133 -7.40 0.40 -11.70
CA TYR A 133 -6.50 1.04 -10.74
C TYR A 133 -6.14 2.45 -11.18
N GLU A 134 -5.75 3.25 -10.20
CA GLU A 134 -5.15 4.56 -10.34
C GLU A 134 -3.98 4.66 -9.38
N ALA A 135 -2.90 5.31 -9.79
CA ALA A 135 -1.72 5.47 -8.97
C ALA A 135 -1.15 6.88 -9.13
N THR A 136 -0.73 7.48 -8.03
CA THR A 136 0.01 8.74 -8.01
C THR A 136 1.21 8.60 -7.09
N ALA A 137 2.33 9.23 -7.45
CA ALA A 137 3.49 9.31 -6.58
C ALA A 137 4.21 10.63 -6.79
N ALA A 138 4.78 11.15 -5.72
CA ALA A 138 5.64 12.31 -5.74
C ALA A 138 6.84 12.08 -4.84
N VAL A 139 8.00 12.61 -5.24
CA VAL A 139 9.24 12.56 -4.48
C VAL A 139 9.91 13.92 -4.54
N THR A 140 10.46 14.36 -3.42
CA THR A 140 11.29 15.55 -3.31
C THR A 140 12.66 15.16 -2.74
N VAL A 141 13.72 15.68 -3.36
CA VAL A 141 15.10 15.48 -2.94
C VAL A 141 15.67 16.82 -2.56
N THR A 142 16.36 16.90 -1.43
CA THR A 142 17.02 18.12 -0.98
C THR A 142 18.47 17.83 -0.62
N ASP A 143 19.36 18.56 -1.26
CA ASP A 143 20.79 18.65 -0.93
C ASP A 143 20.93 19.47 0.36
N THR A 144 21.51 18.86 1.38
CA THR A 144 21.73 19.55 2.66
C THR A 144 23.16 20.02 2.85
N GLN A 145 24.05 19.70 1.91
CA GLN A 145 25.44 20.11 1.94
C GLN A 145 25.61 21.51 1.33
N ALA A 146 26.45 22.34 1.96
CA ALA A 146 26.65 23.72 1.54
C ALA A 146 27.13 23.79 0.07
N ALA A 147 26.60 24.79 -0.65
CA ALA A 147 26.84 25.12 -2.06
C ALA A 147 28.01 24.37 -2.75
N GLY A 148 27.67 23.32 -3.50
CA GLY A 148 28.63 22.52 -4.28
C GLY A 148 28.37 21.01 -4.28
N GLY A 149 27.48 20.54 -3.41
CA GLY A 149 26.93 19.19 -3.47
C GLY A 149 26.03 18.96 -4.69
N SER A 150 25.78 17.69 -4.98
CA SER A 150 24.63 17.32 -5.81
C SER A 150 23.88 16.20 -5.11
N ALA A 151 22.61 16.44 -4.82
CA ALA A 151 21.73 15.38 -4.36
C ALA A 151 21.30 14.56 -5.57
N THR A 152 21.69 13.29 -5.55
CA THR A 152 21.26 12.30 -6.54
C THR A 152 20.18 11.42 -5.95
N LEU A 153 19.06 11.28 -6.67
CA LEU A 153 18.10 10.22 -6.42
C LEU A 153 17.92 9.39 -7.68
N THR A 154 18.35 8.14 -7.64
CA THR A 154 18.29 7.22 -8.79
C THR A 154 17.33 6.10 -8.48
N GLY A 155 16.29 5.92 -9.31
CA GLY A 155 15.37 4.79 -9.15
C GLY A 155 16.07 3.48 -9.51
N THR A 156 15.84 2.44 -8.70
CA THR A 156 16.46 1.11 -8.86
C THR A 156 15.44 0.02 -9.21
N GLY A 157 14.27 0.42 -9.73
CA GLY A 157 13.20 -0.49 -10.13
C GLY A 157 13.61 -1.49 -11.22
N ALA A 158 12.98 -2.68 -11.20
CA ALA A 158 13.26 -3.76 -12.15
C ALA A 158 12.75 -3.46 -13.58
N THR A 159 11.75 -2.59 -13.73
CA THR A 159 11.05 -2.34 -15.00
C THR A 159 11.43 -1.01 -15.69
N ALA A 160 12.20 -0.16 -15.01
CA ALA A 160 12.76 1.12 -15.47
C ALA A 160 13.50 1.75 -14.25
N PRO A 161 14.33 2.80 -14.41
CA PRO A 161 14.89 3.54 -13.27
C PRO A 161 13.84 4.39 -12.55
N ASN A 162 12.62 3.85 -12.36
CA ASN A 162 11.53 4.47 -11.64
C ASN A 162 11.76 4.35 -10.14
N VAL A 163 11.50 5.43 -9.44
CA VAL A 163 11.64 5.54 -8.00
C VAL A 163 10.47 4.89 -7.30
N TYR A 164 9.26 5.02 -7.85
CA TYR A 164 8.05 4.39 -7.33
C TYR A 164 7.61 3.25 -8.25
N ASN A 165 7.34 2.09 -7.68
CA ASN A 165 6.81 0.93 -8.39
C ASN A 165 5.61 0.37 -7.63
N PHE A 166 4.61 -0.11 -8.35
CA PHE A 166 3.40 -0.65 -7.74
C PHE A 166 2.92 -1.88 -8.50
N GLY A 167 2.12 -2.69 -7.83
CA GLY A 167 1.64 -3.92 -8.44
C GLY A 167 0.59 -4.65 -7.65
N PHE A 168 0.18 -5.78 -8.21
CA PHE A 168 -0.93 -6.59 -7.71
C PHE A 168 -0.58 -8.07 -7.84
N ASN A 169 -1.06 -8.89 -6.91
CA ASN A 169 -0.85 -10.36 -6.92
C ASN A 169 0.63 -10.78 -7.02
N GLY A 170 1.55 -9.95 -6.51
CA GLY A 170 2.99 -10.20 -6.57
C GLY A 170 3.67 -9.80 -7.90
N PHE A 171 2.95 -9.20 -8.85
CA PHE A 171 3.51 -8.72 -10.11
C PHE A 171 3.52 -7.20 -10.15
N THR A 172 4.64 -6.60 -10.57
CA THR A 172 4.74 -5.16 -10.85
C THR A 172 3.94 -4.84 -12.10
N VAL A 173 3.02 -3.89 -12.00
CA VAL A 173 2.13 -3.48 -13.10
C VAL A 173 2.54 -2.14 -13.69
N GLY A 174 3.20 -1.29 -12.90
CA GLY A 174 3.70 -0.01 -13.37
C GLY A 174 4.76 0.59 -12.46
N GLY A 175 5.35 1.68 -12.92
CA GLY A 175 6.19 2.53 -12.11
C GLY A 175 6.01 3.99 -12.51
N LEU A 176 6.19 4.86 -11.53
CA LEU A 176 6.02 6.31 -11.63
C LEU A 176 7.32 6.98 -11.19
N VAL A 177 7.45 8.26 -11.54
CA VAL A 177 8.57 9.10 -11.12
C VAL A 177 9.89 8.54 -11.68
N PRO A 178 10.14 8.74 -12.99
CA PRO A 178 11.36 8.27 -13.62
C PRO A 178 12.58 9.02 -13.08
N GLY A 179 13.57 8.28 -12.57
CA GLY A 179 14.88 8.82 -12.21
C GLY A 179 15.91 8.66 -13.33
N PRO A 180 17.13 9.23 -13.17
CA PRO A 180 17.62 9.90 -11.96
C PRO A 180 17.25 11.39 -11.86
N PHE A 181 17.18 11.88 -10.63
CA PHE A 181 17.12 13.30 -10.28
C PHE A 181 18.50 13.76 -9.83
N GLN A 182 18.96 14.88 -10.38
CA GLN A 182 20.12 15.61 -9.86
C GLN A 182 19.68 17.04 -9.55
N THR A 183 19.94 17.49 -8.33
CA THR A 183 19.69 18.87 -7.93
C THR A 183 20.88 19.43 -7.17
N GLY A 184 21.10 20.74 -7.30
CA GLY A 184 22.06 21.48 -6.47
C GLY A 184 21.45 22.06 -5.19
N LEU A 185 20.12 21.99 -5.00
CA LEU A 185 19.43 22.44 -3.78
C LEU A 185 18.20 21.56 -3.48
N SER A 186 17.14 21.66 -4.26
CA SER A 186 15.95 20.82 -4.12
C SER A 186 15.29 20.56 -5.47
N THR A 187 14.69 19.40 -5.66
CA THR A 187 13.88 19.08 -6.84
C THR A 187 12.76 18.14 -6.47
N SER A 188 11.62 18.30 -7.13
CA SER A 188 10.45 17.44 -6.94
C SER A 188 10.02 16.86 -8.28
N ALA A 189 9.54 15.63 -8.24
CA ALA A 189 8.92 14.98 -9.39
C ALA A 189 7.66 14.25 -8.96
N SER A 190 6.63 14.34 -9.78
CA SER A 190 5.35 13.68 -9.56
C SER A 190 4.85 13.09 -10.85
N ASP A 191 4.21 11.94 -10.77
CA ASP A 191 3.61 11.27 -11.92
C ASP A 191 2.34 10.53 -11.48
N ALA A 192 1.45 10.28 -12.43
CA ALA A 192 0.15 9.68 -12.19
C ALA A 192 -0.29 8.81 -13.38
N VAL A 193 -0.86 7.65 -13.06
CA VAL A 193 -1.60 6.83 -14.00
C VAL A 193 -3.07 6.92 -13.62
N GLY A 194 -3.89 7.46 -14.51
CA GLY A 194 -5.34 7.51 -14.34
C GLY A 194 -5.98 6.12 -14.42
N LEU A 195 -7.30 6.08 -14.25
CA LEU A 195 -8.09 4.83 -14.24
C LEU A 195 -7.75 3.90 -15.42
N THR A 196 -7.08 2.80 -15.09
CA THR A 196 -6.58 1.82 -16.06
C THR A 196 -7.05 0.42 -15.68
N ALA A 197 -7.49 -0.36 -16.66
CA ALA A 197 -7.91 -1.74 -16.40
C ALA A 197 -6.70 -2.62 -16.04
N LEU A 198 -6.83 -3.40 -14.97
CA LEU A 198 -5.80 -4.36 -14.55
C LEU A 198 -5.66 -5.55 -15.51
N GLY A 199 -6.70 -5.85 -16.29
CA GLY A 199 -6.74 -6.99 -17.20
C GLY A 199 -6.93 -8.35 -16.50
N GLY A 200 -7.23 -8.34 -15.20
CA GLY A 200 -7.43 -9.53 -14.38
C GLY A 200 -8.07 -9.21 -13.03
N ASN A 201 -8.06 -10.20 -12.14
CA ASN A 201 -8.53 -10.05 -10.77
C ASN A 201 -7.40 -9.54 -9.87
N ALA A 202 -7.73 -8.84 -8.78
CA ALA A 202 -6.78 -8.47 -7.74
C ALA A 202 -7.15 -9.11 -6.40
N SER A 203 -6.18 -9.73 -5.75
CA SER A 203 -6.27 -10.30 -4.40
C SER A 203 -5.21 -9.75 -3.45
N SER A 204 -4.22 -9.02 -3.97
CA SER A 204 -3.26 -8.25 -3.17
C SER A 204 -2.79 -7.03 -3.95
N MET A 205 -2.30 -6.04 -3.22
CA MET A 205 -1.65 -4.86 -3.77
C MET A 205 -0.35 -4.57 -3.03
N PHE A 206 0.59 -3.93 -3.72
CA PHE A 206 1.82 -3.43 -3.11
C PHE A 206 2.31 -2.15 -3.78
N ALA A 207 3.06 -1.38 -3.03
CA ALA A 207 3.69 -0.13 -3.44
C ALA A 207 5.09 -0.03 -2.83
N ASN A 208 6.07 0.34 -3.65
CA ASN A 208 7.48 0.38 -3.28
C ASN A 208 8.14 1.66 -3.78
N PHE A 209 8.89 2.34 -2.91
CA PHE A 209 9.91 3.30 -3.31
C PHE A 209 11.29 2.66 -3.24
N THR A 210 12.06 2.74 -4.33
CA THR A 210 13.41 2.19 -4.39
C THR A 210 14.36 3.18 -5.01
N PHE A 211 15.31 3.69 -4.23
CA PHE A 211 16.24 4.71 -4.70
C PHE A 211 17.55 4.78 -3.93
N SER A 212 18.59 5.30 -4.56
CA SER A 212 19.85 5.69 -3.91
C SER A 212 19.82 7.16 -3.53
N LEU A 213 20.29 7.51 -2.33
CA LEU A 213 20.43 8.88 -1.86
C LEU A 213 21.89 9.16 -1.47
N SER A 214 22.42 10.30 -1.89
CA SER A 214 23.77 10.76 -1.57
C SER A 214 23.94 11.10 -0.09
N ALA A 215 25.18 11.12 0.38
CA ALA A 215 25.50 11.30 1.80
C ALA A 215 24.92 12.60 2.38
N ASN A 216 24.29 12.49 3.55
CA ASN A 216 23.64 13.54 4.32
C ASN A 216 22.39 14.17 3.67
N ASP A 217 22.05 13.82 2.44
CA ASP A 217 20.90 14.39 1.75
C ASP A 217 19.59 13.83 2.28
N THR A 218 18.51 14.54 1.98
CA THR A 218 17.17 14.17 2.40
C THR A 218 16.28 13.85 1.20
N ALA A 219 15.41 12.88 1.37
CA ALA A 219 14.36 12.55 0.43
C ALA A 219 13.04 12.42 1.17
N SER A 220 11.99 12.98 0.60
CA SER A 220 10.61 12.76 1.05
C SER A 220 9.77 12.30 -0.12
N GLY A 221 8.74 11.51 0.16
CA GLY A 221 7.85 11.05 -0.88
C GLY A 221 6.48 10.75 -0.34
N THR A 222 5.51 10.81 -1.24
CA THR A 222 4.11 10.48 -0.98
C THR A 222 3.58 9.66 -2.15
N SER A 223 2.79 8.63 -1.89
CA SER A 223 2.08 7.89 -2.93
C SER A 223 0.65 7.58 -2.51
N LEU A 224 -0.20 7.42 -3.51
CA LEU A 224 -1.54 6.84 -3.38
C LEU A 224 -1.75 5.85 -4.51
N LEU A 225 -2.04 4.60 -4.17
CA LEU A 225 -2.51 3.56 -5.07
C LEU A 225 -3.96 3.24 -4.72
N THR A 226 -4.87 3.33 -5.67
CA THR A 226 -6.27 2.96 -5.49
C THR A 226 -6.65 1.89 -6.51
N ILE A 227 -7.40 0.88 -6.07
CA ILE A 227 -8.00 -0.12 -6.94
C ILE A 227 -9.49 -0.22 -6.66
N ASN A 228 -10.28 -0.29 -7.72
CA ASN A 228 -11.73 -0.42 -7.67
C ASN A 228 -12.14 -1.65 -8.46
N GLY A 229 -13.10 -2.42 -7.96
CA GLY A 229 -13.60 -3.58 -8.68
C GLY A 229 -14.96 -4.06 -8.17
N VAL A 230 -15.48 -5.07 -8.87
CA VAL A 230 -16.72 -5.73 -8.48
C VAL A 230 -16.36 -6.90 -7.57
N VAL A 231 -17.06 -7.00 -6.44
CA VAL A 231 -16.94 -8.18 -5.57
C VAL A 231 -17.91 -9.25 -6.08
N PRO A 232 -17.46 -10.50 -6.30
CA PRO A 232 -18.36 -11.58 -6.67
C PRO A 232 -19.49 -11.73 -5.65
N ALA A 233 -20.73 -11.82 -6.13
CA ALA A 233 -21.86 -12.09 -5.25
C ALA A 233 -21.62 -13.44 -4.52
N PRO A 234 -21.80 -13.49 -3.19
CA PRO A 234 -21.68 -14.74 -2.47
C PRO A 234 -22.61 -15.80 -3.08
N ALA A 235 -22.13 -17.03 -3.23
CA ALA A 235 -22.92 -18.13 -3.83
C ALA A 235 -24.26 -18.38 -3.11
N SER A 236 -24.42 -17.89 -1.87
CA SER A 236 -25.68 -17.88 -1.13
C SER A 236 -26.81 -17.11 -1.83
N ALA A 237 -26.50 -16.05 -2.59
CA ALA A 237 -27.50 -15.34 -3.39
C ALA A 237 -28.09 -16.23 -4.50
N ALA A 238 -27.26 -17.06 -5.13
CA ALA A 238 -27.71 -18.06 -6.10
C ALA A 238 -28.58 -19.13 -5.42
N LEU A 239 -28.22 -19.56 -4.20
CA LEU A 239 -29.01 -20.51 -3.41
C LEU A 239 -30.36 -19.94 -2.94
N LEU A 240 -30.44 -18.66 -2.59
CA LEU A 240 -31.71 -18.01 -2.27
C LEU A 240 -32.62 -17.92 -3.50
N GLY A 241 -32.04 -17.60 -4.67
CA GLY A 241 -32.77 -17.67 -5.94
C GLY A 241 -33.30 -19.07 -6.24
N LEU A 242 -32.46 -20.10 -6.08
CA LEU A 242 -32.84 -21.49 -6.31
C LEU A 242 -33.87 -21.99 -5.27
N GLY A 243 -33.67 -21.64 -4.00
CA GLY A 243 -34.57 -21.97 -2.90
C GLY A 243 -35.96 -21.35 -3.06
N GLY A 244 -36.02 -20.10 -3.54
CA GLY A 244 -37.28 -19.45 -3.91
C GLY A 244 -37.99 -20.15 -5.08
N LEU A 245 -37.25 -20.58 -6.09
CA LEU A 245 -37.77 -21.37 -7.22
C LEU A 245 -38.29 -22.75 -6.79
N VAL A 246 -37.58 -23.45 -5.89
CA VAL A 246 -38.02 -24.74 -5.36
C VAL A 246 -39.24 -24.59 -4.45
N ALA A 247 -39.29 -23.55 -3.61
CA ALA A 247 -40.42 -23.28 -2.72
C ALA A 247 -41.70 -22.90 -3.49
N THR A 248 -41.57 -22.15 -4.59
CA THR A 248 -42.72 -21.81 -5.45
C THR A 248 -43.23 -23.00 -6.25
N ARG A 249 -42.36 -23.93 -6.67
CA ARG A 249 -42.78 -25.19 -7.32
C ARG A 249 -43.57 -26.11 -6.40
N ARG A 250 -43.28 -26.12 -5.08
CA ARG A 250 -43.98 -26.97 -4.11
C ARG A 250 -45.39 -26.47 -3.74
N ARG A 251 -45.77 -25.25 -4.15
CA ARG A 251 -47.10 -24.66 -3.90
C ARG A 251 -48.08 -24.79 -5.08
N ARG A 252 -47.65 -25.38 -6.20
CA ARG A 252 -48.55 -25.82 -7.28
C ARG A 252 -48.85 -27.30 -7.10
#